data_AF-A0A970IL48-F1
#
_entry.id   AF-A0A970IL48-F1
#
_cell.length_a   1.000
_cell.length_b   1.000
_cell.length_c   1.000
_cell.angle_alpha   90.00
_cell.angle_beta   90.00
_cell.angle_gamma   90.00
#
_symmetry.space_group_name_H-M   'P 1'
#
loop_
_entity.id
_entity.type
_entity.pdbx_description
1 polymer ?
#
loop_
_entity_poly.entity_id
_entity_poly.type
_entity_poly.pdbx_seq_one_letter_code
_entity_poly.pdbx_strand_id
1 'polypeptide(L)'
;IMKDDLDNFLFLRTSGFVMMLLTMLSICFGVINARQEKNAKFDELVNTLPASWIRQMAKVFMWTVCSFIYCLVLTILCTVWVSNWTNEFVKCALQVTPYILVNYGISMVSTWLIAYSVEKKLQPKLGWPILLLIWYLISPIKNGLSRISLMLNQFIEEPHGNARLLHYGLEMNIGLLSRKLWFLMFGMSVYILANLFSLGIRNLKNVKAKIAGATAILLFIGAIPLAAFSSRPHSQGIIWQLNNDLWRNEILEQAKEKPESEYCNGEIKSLQLELERSKGDLLEYYAKIDVHNVKEQPMVLTLYRSLGVRDVKVNGIEYNEFVREGDWIILQNPTLGRVEIEINVSGRLPYLLGEVTDRTLLLMPDFPWYPVLGKHKVILPLFAYDVVPNNLSKGEPYDIVIQSHRGSIITNLSCDMGTEFYGRAAGPTVIQGDYKSGNIEGIHFVAPPSVYRFYKENIGMIPELLMEYRRGFEDALAIKADHDFCDKYNKMFLVNLHESIRINHNEIYLDYDSWLYSDSVDGIRRKCELLRPNLAFECFWRTGEYAE
;
A
#
# COMPACT_ATOMS: atom_id res chain seq x y z
N ILE A 1 -15.00 1.14 11.41
CA ILE A 1 -13.64 0.79 10.92
C ILE A 1 -12.73 1.88 11.46
N MET A 2 -11.72 1.54 12.28
CA MET A 2 -10.73 2.52 12.73
C MET A 2 -10.12 3.16 11.48
N LYS A 3 -10.19 4.48 11.37
CA LYS A 3 -9.43 5.22 10.37
C LYS A 3 -7.99 5.47 10.84
N ASP A 4 -7.79 5.43 12.16
CA ASP A 4 -6.57 5.85 12.83
C ASP A 4 -5.84 4.61 13.39
N ASP A 5 -4.52 4.60 13.35
CA ASP A 5 -3.63 3.55 13.90
C ASP A 5 -3.70 2.16 13.21
N LEU A 6 -3.97 2.12 11.91
CA LEU A 6 -4.03 0.92 11.08
C LEU A 6 -2.68 0.21 10.95
N ASP A 7 -1.59 0.96 11.08
CA ASP A 7 -0.22 0.47 11.00
C ASP A 7 0.13 -0.52 12.12
N ASN A 8 -0.52 -0.42 13.28
CA ASN A 8 -0.36 -1.38 14.39
C ASN A 8 -0.72 -2.82 14.01
N PHE A 9 -1.44 -3.04 12.92
CA PHE A 9 -1.78 -4.38 12.43
C PHE A 9 -0.77 -4.95 11.43
N LEU A 10 0.33 -4.25 11.13
CA LEU A 10 1.34 -4.71 10.18
C LEU A 10 1.89 -6.10 10.54
N PHE A 11 2.15 -6.39 11.82
CA PHE A 11 2.67 -7.69 12.25
C PHE A 11 1.74 -8.86 11.91
N LEU A 12 0.42 -8.64 11.99
CA LEU A 12 -0.59 -9.64 11.61
C LEU A 12 -0.57 -9.85 10.10
N ARG A 13 -0.43 -8.78 9.33
CA ARG A 13 -0.31 -8.84 7.87
C ARG A 13 0.96 -9.57 7.40
N THR A 14 2.08 -9.38 8.10
CA THR A 14 3.37 -10.05 7.79
C THR A 14 3.48 -11.46 8.40
N SER A 15 2.46 -11.94 9.12
CA SER A 15 2.49 -13.25 9.80
C SER A 15 2.21 -14.47 8.89
N GLY A 16 2.54 -14.37 7.59
CA GLY A 16 2.42 -15.48 6.64
C GLY A 16 3.12 -16.76 7.12
N PHE A 17 4.24 -16.63 7.84
CA PHE A 17 4.96 -17.76 8.46
C PHE A 17 4.18 -18.44 9.59
N VAL A 18 3.42 -17.68 10.40
CA VAL A 18 2.56 -18.25 11.45
C VAL A 18 1.47 -19.12 10.81
N MET A 19 0.89 -18.64 9.72
CA MET A 19 -0.05 -19.43 8.92
C MET A 19 0.56 -20.71 8.36
N MET A 20 1.85 -20.71 8.02
CA MET A 20 2.51 -21.88 7.43
C MET A 20 2.64 -22.97 8.47
N LEU A 21 3.04 -22.58 9.69
CA LEU A 21 3.09 -23.47 10.84
C LEU A 21 1.70 -24.04 11.17
N LEU A 22 0.66 -23.20 11.18
CA LEU A 22 -0.69 -23.62 11.53
C LEU A 22 -1.31 -24.58 10.51
N THR A 23 -1.13 -24.32 9.22
CA THR A 23 -1.58 -25.24 8.17
C THR A 23 -0.81 -26.56 8.21
N MET A 24 0.48 -26.54 8.55
CA MET A 24 1.27 -27.76 8.74
C MET A 24 0.78 -28.58 9.96
N LEU A 25 0.52 -27.92 11.09
CA LEU A 25 -0.07 -28.56 12.27
C LEU A 25 -1.45 -29.15 11.94
N SER A 26 -2.28 -28.43 11.17
CA SER A 26 -3.58 -28.92 10.71
C SER A 26 -3.46 -30.19 9.84
N ILE A 27 -2.46 -30.22 8.94
CA ILE A 27 -2.15 -31.42 8.16
C ILE A 27 -1.78 -32.58 9.09
N CYS A 28 -0.91 -32.36 10.07
CA CYS A 28 -0.52 -33.38 11.05
C CYS A 28 -1.75 -33.92 11.81
N PHE A 29 -2.63 -33.05 12.30
CA PHE A 29 -3.87 -33.47 12.98
C PHE A 29 -4.80 -34.27 12.07
N GLY A 30 -4.92 -33.89 10.79
CA GLY A 30 -5.68 -34.65 9.79
C GLY A 30 -5.15 -36.06 9.59
N VAL A 31 -3.83 -36.19 9.45
CA VAL A 31 -3.14 -37.48 9.30
C VAL A 31 -3.32 -38.35 10.56
N ILE A 32 -3.10 -37.78 11.76
CA ILE A 32 -3.24 -38.51 13.02
C ILE A 32 -4.67 -39.04 13.18
N ASN A 33 -5.68 -38.21 12.93
CA ASN A 33 -7.09 -38.60 13.01
C ASN A 33 -7.43 -39.71 12.01
N ALA A 34 -6.92 -39.64 10.78
CA ALA A 34 -7.14 -40.69 9.78
C ALA A 34 -6.48 -42.02 10.18
N ARG A 35 -5.27 -41.97 10.73
CA ARG A 35 -4.55 -43.17 11.20
C ARG A 35 -5.21 -43.83 12.40
N GLN A 36 -5.64 -43.03 13.38
CA GLN A 36 -6.35 -43.56 14.55
C GLN A 36 -7.61 -44.32 14.13
N GLU A 37 -8.39 -43.78 13.19
CA GLU A 37 -9.58 -44.46 12.69
C GLU A 37 -9.28 -45.72 11.89
N LYS A 38 -8.24 -45.69 11.04
CA LYS A 38 -7.77 -46.89 10.32
C LYS A 38 -7.36 -48.00 11.30
N ASN A 39 -6.55 -47.64 12.30
CA ASN A 39 -6.04 -48.58 13.29
C ASN A 39 -7.16 -49.16 14.17
N ALA A 40 -8.14 -48.34 14.53
CA ALA A 40 -9.29 -48.77 15.32
C ALA A 40 -10.41 -49.45 14.49
N LYS A 41 -10.23 -49.63 13.18
CA LYS A 41 -11.27 -50.08 12.23
C LYS A 41 -12.60 -49.32 12.38
N PHE A 42 -12.49 -48.03 12.73
CA PHE A 42 -13.64 -47.21 13.10
C PHE A 42 -14.63 -47.04 11.94
N ASP A 43 -14.17 -47.13 10.69
CA ASP A 43 -15.01 -47.11 9.50
C ASP A 43 -16.05 -48.25 9.49
N GLU A 44 -15.69 -49.47 9.93
CA GLU A 44 -16.64 -50.59 10.00
C GLU A 44 -17.69 -50.36 11.10
N LEU A 45 -17.29 -49.74 12.21
CA LEU A 45 -18.15 -49.42 13.35
C LEU A 45 -19.12 -48.28 13.02
N VAL A 46 -18.65 -47.22 12.36
CA VAL A 46 -19.50 -46.07 12.00
C VAL A 46 -20.49 -46.42 10.89
N ASN A 47 -20.09 -47.31 9.96
CA ASN A 47 -20.95 -47.74 8.86
C ASN A 47 -22.06 -48.70 9.30
N THR A 48 -21.90 -49.39 10.44
CA THR A 48 -22.92 -50.28 11.01
C THR A 48 -23.92 -49.56 11.91
N LEU A 49 -23.60 -48.34 12.35
CA LEU A 49 -24.49 -47.55 13.21
C LEU A 49 -25.52 -46.74 12.41
N PRO A 50 -26.75 -46.57 12.94
CA PRO A 50 -27.74 -45.70 12.34
C PRO A 50 -27.22 -44.24 12.26
N ALA A 51 -27.58 -43.55 11.19
CA ALA A 51 -27.20 -42.17 10.90
C ALA A 51 -25.69 -41.91 10.72
N SER A 52 -24.97 -42.82 10.06
CA SER A 52 -23.55 -42.69 9.72
C SER A 52 -23.15 -41.33 9.11
N TRP A 53 -23.97 -40.77 8.21
CA TRP A 53 -23.73 -39.45 7.59
C TRP A 53 -23.79 -38.28 8.58
N ILE A 54 -24.70 -38.32 9.56
CA ILE A 54 -24.80 -37.28 10.57
C ILE A 54 -23.53 -37.29 11.45
N ARG A 55 -22.99 -38.48 11.74
CA ARG A 55 -21.74 -38.62 12.51
C ARG A 55 -20.53 -38.08 11.76
N GLN A 56 -20.43 -38.33 10.45
CA GLN A 56 -19.36 -37.77 9.61
C GLN A 56 -19.42 -36.24 9.58
N MET A 57 -20.61 -35.65 9.44
CA MET A 57 -20.78 -34.19 9.47
C MET A 57 -20.54 -33.61 10.88
N ALA A 58 -20.95 -34.30 11.94
CA ALA A 58 -20.66 -33.89 13.32
C ALA A 58 -19.15 -33.88 13.61
N LYS A 59 -18.39 -34.78 12.99
CA LYS A 59 -16.92 -34.81 13.08
C LYS A 59 -16.29 -33.56 12.46
N VAL A 60 -16.73 -33.20 11.25
CA VAL A 60 -16.30 -31.96 10.58
C VAL A 60 -16.68 -30.74 11.44
N PHE A 61 -17.90 -30.71 11.98
CA PHE A 61 -18.33 -29.65 12.88
C PHE A 61 -17.43 -29.55 14.11
N MET A 62 -17.07 -30.67 14.73
CA MET A 62 -16.16 -30.67 15.87
C MET A 62 -14.77 -30.15 15.50
N TRP A 63 -14.21 -30.56 14.35
CA TRP A 63 -12.94 -29.99 13.88
C TRP A 63 -13.03 -28.48 13.66
N THR A 64 -14.13 -27.99 13.11
CA THR A 64 -14.39 -26.55 12.97
C THR A 64 -14.48 -25.86 14.32
N VAL A 65 -15.11 -26.46 15.33
CA VAL A 65 -15.16 -25.93 16.71
C VAL A 65 -13.77 -25.86 17.33
N CYS A 66 -12.93 -26.90 17.17
CA CYS A 66 -11.53 -26.86 17.61
C CYS A 66 -10.76 -25.69 16.95
N SER A 67 -10.85 -25.57 15.62
CA SER A 67 -10.21 -24.48 14.89
C SER A 67 -10.74 -23.11 15.32
N PHE A 68 -12.03 -23.00 15.62
CA PHE A 68 -12.65 -21.77 16.11
C PHE A 68 -12.13 -21.38 17.50
N ILE A 69 -12.02 -22.33 18.43
CA ILE A 69 -11.43 -22.08 19.76
C ILE A 69 -9.99 -21.59 19.62
N TYR A 70 -9.19 -22.23 18.75
CA TYR A 70 -7.82 -21.78 18.48
C TYR A 70 -7.78 -20.35 17.92
N CYS A 71 -8.65 -20.04 16.96
CA CYS A 71 -8.76 -18.69 16.40
C CYS A 71 -9.20 -17.66 17.44
N LEU A 72 -10.09 -18.02 18.37
CA LEU A 72 -10.49 -17.13 19.46
C LEU A 72 -9.32 -16.82 20.41
N VAL A 73 -8.54 -17.83 20.79
CA VAL A 73 -7.34 -17.62 21.63
C VAL A 73 -6.35 -16.71 20.91
N LEU A 74 -6.08 -16.98 19.63
CA LEU A 74 -5.19 -16.14 18.82
C LEU A 74 -5.73 -14.71 18.70
N THR A 75 -7.04 -14.55 18.51
CA THR A 75 -7.70 -13.24 18.46
C THR A 75 -7.49 -12.48 19.75
N ILE A 76 -7.73 -13.10 20.90
CA ILE A 76 -7.54 -12.47 22.22
C ILE A 76 -6.09 -12.01 22.37
N LEU A 77 -5.12 -12.88 22.09
CA LEU A 77 -3.69 -12.55 22.18
C LEU A 77 -3.31 -11.37 21.27
N CYS A 78 -3.74 -11.40 20.00
CA CYS A 78 -3.47 -10.32 19.06
C CYS A 78 -4.17 -9.01 19.46
N THR A 79 -5.39 -9.07 19.99
CA THR A 79 -6.10 -7.87 20.45
C THR A 79 -5.46 -7.25 21.69
N VAL A 80 -5.02 -8.06 22.65
CA VAL A 80 -4.30 -7.59 23.85
C VAL A 80 -2.97 -6.96 23.44
N TRP A 81 -2.25 -7.60 22.52
CA TRP A 81 -1.00 -7.06 22.00
C TRP A 81 -1.21 -5.68 21.37
N VAL A 82 -2.20 -5.53 20.48
CA VAL A 82 -2.48 -4.24 19.83
C VAL A 82 -3.03 -3.22 20.84
N SER A 83 -3.91 -3.61 21.75
CA SER A 83 -4.48 -2.68 22.73
C SER A 83 -3.49 -2.20 23.78
N ASN A 84 -2.42 -2.94 24.05
CA ASN A 84 -1.34 -2.41 24.91
C ASN A 84 -0.71 -1.15 24.30
N TRP A 85 -0.89 -0.94 22.99
CA TRP A 85 -0.45 0.26 22.27
C TRP A 85 -1.58 1.27 22.09
N THR A 86 -2.85 0.85 22.15
CA THR A 86 -4.03 1.71 21.91
C THR A 86 -5.11 1.48 22.96
N ASN A 87 -5.66 2.54 23.55
CA ASN A 87 -6.75 2.45 24.55
C ASN A 87 -8.11 1.99 23.97
N GLU A 88 -8.15 1.25 22.84
CA GLU A 88 -9.34 0.95 22.03
C GLU A 88 -9.59 -0.56 21.79
N PHE A 89 -9.54 -1.37 22.86
CA PHE A 89 -9.65 -2.84 22.81
C PHE A 89 -10.81 -3.38 21.94
N VAL A 90 -12.03 -2.86 22.15
CA VAL A 90 -13.25 -3.35 21.46
C VAL A 90 -13.17 -3.14 19.95
N LYS A 91 -12.63 -2.00 19.50
CA LYS A 91 -12.50 -1.68 18.08
C LYS A 91 -11.45 -2.55 17.41
N CYS A 92 -10.32 -2.78 18.07
CA CYS A 92 -9.29 -3.71 17.61
C CYS A 92 -9.85 -5.14 17.47
N ALA A 93 -10.64 -5.60 18.45
CA ALA A 93 -11.26 -6.92 18.39
C ALA A 93 -12.19 -7.10 17.19
N LEU A 94 -12.99 -6.09 16.84
CA LEU A 94 -13.89 -6.14 15.69
C LEU A 94 -13.15 -6.27 14.34
N GLN A 95 -11.92 -5.78 14.22
CA GLN A 95 -11.13 -5.86 12.99
C GLN A 95 -10.27 -7.13 12.93
N VAL A 96 -9.66 -7.52 14.05
CA VAL A 96 -8.78 -8.69 14.15
C VAL A 96 -9.56 -10.00 14.05
N THR A 97 -10.72 -10.10 14.70
CA THR A 97 -11.53 -11.33 14.74
C THR A 97 -11.90 -11.85 13.33
N PRO A 98 -12.57 -11.07 12.45
CA PRO A 98 -12.94 -11.58 11.13
C PRO A 98 -11.70 -11.92 10.31
N TYR A 99 -10.63 -11.14 10.43
CA TYR A 99 -9.38 -11.39 9.73
C TYR A 99 -8.78 -12.74 10.13
N ILE A 100 -8.68 -13.03 11.43
CA ILE A 100 -8.13 -14.29 11.92
C ILE A 100 -9.03 -15.47 11.51
N LEU A 101 -10.34 -15.35 11.66
CA LEU A 101 -11.27 -16.42 11.32
C LEU A 101 -11.21 -16.79 9.84
N VAL A 102 -11.20 -15.80 8.94
CA VAL A 102 -11.16 -16.03 7.49
C VAL A 102 -9.77 -16.51 7.05
N ASN A 103 -8.70 -15.84 7.50
CA ASN A 103 -7.37 -16.17 7.02
C ASN A 103 -6.81 -17.45 7.61
N TYR A 104 -7.04 -17.69 8.90
CA TYR A 104 -6.43 -18.77 9.67
C TYR A 104 -7.42 -19.92 9.84
N GLY A 105 -8.63 -19.63 10.34
CA GLY A 105 -9.63 -20.65 10.63
C GLY A 105 -10.06 -21.46 9.41
N ILE A 106 -10.48 -20.80 8.32
CA ILE A 106 -10.93 -21.49 7.11
C ILE A 106 -9.80 -22.33 6.51
N SER A 107 -8.59 -21.76 6.36
CA SER A 107 -7.44 -22.49 5.82
C SER A 107 -7.04 -23.70 6.68
N MET A 108 -7.12 -23.59 8.01
CA MET A 108 -6.88 -24.72 8.92
C MET A 108 -7.90 -25.83 8.68
N VAL A 109 -9.21 -25.52 8.66
CA VAL A 109 -10.25 -26.53 8.42
C VAL A 109 -10.08 -27.20 7.06
N SER A 110 -9.82 -26.43 6.00
CA SER A 110 -9.62 -26.95 4.65
C SER A 110 -8.42 -27.90 4.55
N THR A 111 -7.27 -27.52 5.11
CA THR A 111 -6.08 -28.36 5.13
C THR A 111 -6.28 -29.62 5.98
N TRP A 112 -7.01 -29.54 7.09
CA TRP A 112 -7.37 -30.70 7.92
C TRP A 112 -8.19 -31.71 7.10
N LEU A 113 -9.23 -31.24 6.40
CA LEU A 113 -10.11 -32.07 5.59
C LEU A 113 -9.35 -32.79 4.48
N ILE A 114 -8.48 -32.06 3.77
CA ILE A 114 -7.64 -32.63 2.70
C ILE A 114 -6.69 -33.67 3.28
N ALA A 115 -5.97 -33.34 4.36
CA ALA A 115 -5.01 -34.24 5.00
C ALA A 115 -5.65 -35.54 5.49
N TYR A 116 -6.80 -35.43 6.16
CA TYR A 116 -7.58 -36.58 6.57
C TYR A 116 -7.99 -37.44 5.36
N SER A 117 -8.45 -36.82 4.28
CA SER A 117 -8.95 -37.53 3.10
C SER A 117 -7.84 -38.26 2.33
N VAL A 118 -6.70 -37.61 2.16
CA VAL A 118 -5.51 -38.18 1.49
C VAL A 118 -4.98 -39.36 2.30
N GLU A 119 -4.75 -39.18 3.60
CA GLU A 119 -4.25 -40.26 4.46
C GLU A 119 -5.29 -41.37 4.61
N LYS A 120 -6.59 -41.08 4.55
CA LYS A 120 -7.64 -42.12 4.56
C LYS A 120 -7.55 -43.03 3.33
N LYS A 121 -7.21 -42.50 2.15
CA LYS A 121 -7.18 -43.28 0.89
C LYS A 121 -5.84 -43.85 0.52
N LEU A 122 -4.76 -43.10 0.74
CA LEU A 122 -3.43 -43.50 0.32
C LEU A 122 -2.69 -44.22 1.45
N GLN A 123 -1.62 -44.91 1.07
CA GLN A 123 -0.67 -45.45 2.03
C GLN A 123 0.26 -44.34 2.55
N PRO A 124 0.78 -44.45 3.79
CA PRO A 124 1.64 -43.44 4.40
C PRO A 124 2.84 -43.02 3.54
N LYS A 125 3.41 -43.96 2.75
CA LYS A 125 4.56 -43.72 1.87
C LYS A 125 4.26 -42.74 0.73
N LEU A 126 3.00 -42.65 0.29
CA LEU A 126 2.54 -41.78 -0.80
C LEU A 126 1.75 -40.57 -0.30
N GLY A 127 1.04 -40.71 0.83
CA GLY A 127 0.21 -39.66 1.41
C GLY A 127 1.02 -38.42 1.83
N TRP A 128 2.13 -38.61 2.55
CA TRP A 128 2.97 -37.50 3.03
C TRP A 128 3.62 -36.68 1.90
N PRO A 129 4.24 -37.29 0.87
CA PRO A 129 4.75 -36.54 -0.27
C PRO A 129 3.69 -35.68 -0.97
N ILE A 130 2.47 -36.20 -1.14
CA ILE A 130 1.36 -35.45 -1.75
C ILE A 130 0.93 -34.30 -0.85
N LEU A 131 0.84 -34.51 0.47
CA LEU A 131 0.46 -33.47 1.41
C LEU A 131 1.51 -32.36 1.51
N LEU A 132 2.79 -32.71 1.46
CA LEU A 132 3.88 -31.73 1.38
C LEU A 132 3.85 -30.95 0.06
N LEU A 133 3.53 -31.60 -1.06
CA LEU A 133 3.36 -30.93 -2.34
C LEU A 133 2.16 -29.96 -2.30
N ILE A 134 1.03 -30.38 -1.75
CA ILE A 134 -0.15 -29.52 -1.56
C ILE A 134 0.21 -28.34 -0.66
N TRP A 135 0.88 -28.59 0.46
CA TRP A 135 1.35 -27.55 1.38
C TRP A 135 2.29 -26.55 0.69
N TYR A 136 3.24 -27.03 -0.10
CA TYR A 136 4.14 -26.18 -0.89
C TYR A 136 3.40 -25.36 -1.96
N LEU A 137 2.40 -25.93 -2.62
CA LEU A 137 1.61 -25.24 -3.64
C LEU A 137 0.69 -24.16 -3.05
N ILE A 138 0.16 -24.38 -1.85
CA ILE A 138 -0.67 -23.39 -1.18
C ILE A 138 0.16 -22.35 -0.41
N SER A 139 1.44 -22.63 -0.15
CA SER A 139 2.39 -21.83 0.62
C SER A 139 2.74 -20.49 -0.02
N PRO A 140 3.08 -19.45 0.77
CA PRO A 140 3.54 -18.17 0.26
C PRO A 140 4.95 -18.24 -0.37
N ILE A 141 5.64 -19.38 -0.30
CA ILE A 141 7.00 -19.51 -0.87
C ILE A 141 6.99 -19.26 -2.39
N LYS A 142 5.90 -19.62 -3.09
CA LYS A 142 5.74 -19.41 -4.53
C LYS A 142 5.02 -18.09 -4.82
N ASN A 143 5.59 -16.97 -4.37
CA ASN A 143 5.10 -15.62 -4.68
C ASN A 143 5.41 -15.21 -6.12
N GLY A 144 4.81 -15.90 -7.08
CA GLY A 144 4.76 -15.46 -8.47
C GLY A 144 3.46 -14.70 -8.74
N LEU A 145 3.50 -13.67 -9.57
CA LEU A 145 2.32 -12.93 -10.05
C LEU A 145 1.47 -13.73 -11.07
N SER A 146 1.76 -15.01 -11.28
CA SER A 146 0.97 -15.87 -12.16
C SER A 146 -0.42 -16.13 -11.57
N ARG A 147 -1.44 -16.18 -12.43
CA ARG A 147 -2.84 -16.47 -12.03
C ARG A 147 -2.99 -17.74 -11.20
N ILE A 148 -2.17 -18.76 -11.51
CA ILE A 148 -2.18 -20.05 -10.79
C ILE A 148 -1.58 -19.90 -9.39
N SER A 149 -0.46 -19.18 -9.24
CA SER A 149 0.09 -18.88 -7.91
C SER A 149 -0.91 -18.11 -7.07
N LEU A 150 -1.53 -17.06 -7.63
CA LEU A 150 -2.52 -16.25 -6.92
C LEU A 150 -3.70 -17.11 -6.47
N MET A 151 -4.26 -17.94 -7.35
CA MET A 151 -5.37 -18.83 -7.01
C MET A 151 -5.02 -19.79 -5.87
N LEU A 152 -3.84 -20.43 -5.93
CA LEU A 152 -3.44 -21.47 -4.99
C LEU A 152 -2.95 -20.93 -3.64
N ASN A 153 -2.42 -19.70 -3.59
CA ASN A 153 -1.87 -19.12 -2.38
C ASN A 153 -2.94 -18.91 -1.29
N GLN A 154 -3.09 -19.87 -0.38
CA GLN A 154 -4.07 -19.84 0.71
C GLN A 154 -3.64 -18.94 1.88
N PHE A 155 -2.64 -18.08 1.67
CA PHE A 155 -2.16 -17.12 2.64
C PHE A 155 -2.72 -15.74 2.31
N ILE A 156 -2.28 -14.74 3.06
CA ILE A 156 -2.52 -13.34 2.75
C ILE A 156 -1.84 -13.08 1.39
N GLU A 157 -2.48 -12.31 0.52
CA GLU A 157 -1.98 -12.02 -0.83
C GLU A 157 -0.56 -11.43 -0.81
N GLU A 158 -0.23 -10.69 0.25
CA GLU A 158 1.12 -10.25 0.55
C GLU A 158 1.63 -10.87 1.85
N PRO A 159 2.16 -12.10 1.79
CA PRO A 159 2.57 -12.83 2.99
C PRO A 159 3.85 -12.26 3.63
N HIS A 160 4.61 -11.48 2.87
CA HIS A 160 5.77 -10.72 3.35
C HIS A 160 5.41 -9.30 3.80
N GLY A 161 4.16 -8.86 3.55
CA GLY A 161 3.72 -7.48 3.67
C GLY A 161 4.43 -6.55 2.71
N ASN A 162 3.68 -5.66 2.05
CA ASN A 162 4.26 -4.47 1.47
C ASN A 162 4.19 -3.36 2.52
N ALA A 163 5.34 -2.98 3.06
CA ALA A 163 5.44 -1.97 4.11
C ALA A 163 4.88 -0.63 3.62
N ARG A 164 4.97 -0.34 2.31
CA ARG A 164 4.34 0.79 1.60
C ARG A 164 2.81 0.84 1.64
N LEU A 165 2.14 -0.11 2.27
CA LEU A 165 0.68 -0.12 2.43
C LEU A 165 0.27 -0.13 3.89
N LEU A 166 1.11 0.45 4.74
CA LEU A 166 0.92 0.59 6.17
C LEU A 166 -0.47 1.14 6.53
N HIS A 167 -0.98 2.07 5.73
CA HIS A 167 -2.26 2.76 5.90
C HIS A 167 -3.51 1.93 5.50
N TYR A 168 -3.33 0.65 5.13
CA TYR A 168 -4.43 -0.24 4.77
C TYR A 168 -4.87 -1.17 5.91
N GLY A 169 -4.04 -1.30 6.95
CA GLY A 169 -4.29 -2.20 8.08
C GLY A 169 -4.51 -3.65 7.65
N LEU A 170 -5.49 -4.32 8.26
CA LEU A 170 -5.88 -5.69 7.89
C LEU A 170 -6.76 -5.69 6.63
N GLU A 171 -6.16 -5.97 5.49
CA GLU A 171 -6.89 -6.05 4.23
C GLU A 171 -7.80 -7.28 4.19
N MET A 172 -9.10 -7.04 4.01
CA MET A 172 -10.13 -8.05 3.82
C MET A 172 -10.88 -7.74 2.53
N ASN A 173 -10.39 -8.29 1.43
CA ASN A 173 -11.01 -8.13 0.12
C ASN A 173 -11.81 -9.38 -0.28
N ILE A 174 -12.74 -9.20 -1.22
CA ILE A 174 -13.62 -10.27 -1.67
C ILE A 174 -12.86 -11.38 -2.43
N GLY A 175 -11.72 -11.05 -3.04
CA GLY A 175 -10.82 -12.02 -3.68
C GLY A 175 -10.24 -13.00 -2.67
N LEU A 176 -9.73 -12.51 -1.55
CA LEU A 176 -9.19 -13.29 -0.46
C LEU A 176 -10.27 -14.17 0.16
N LEU A 177 -11.46 -13.64 0.43
CA LEU A 177 -12.58 -14.46 0.92
C LEU A 177 -12.94 -15.57 -0.08
N SER A 178 -13.06 -15.25 -1.37
CA SER A 178 -13.35 -16.23 -2.42
C SER A 178 -12.29 -17.32 -2.48
N ARG A 179 -11.02 -16.98 -2.22
CA ARG A 179 -9.91 -17.91 -2.18
C ARG A 179 -10.07 -18.96 -1.08
N LYS A 180 -10.38 -18.51 0.14
CA LYS A 180 -10.60 -19.39 1.28
C LYS A 180 -11.84 -20.27 1.08
N LEU A 181 -12.90 -19.70 0.51
CA LEU A 181 -14.16 -20.41 0.27
C LEU A 181 -14.02 -21.50 -0.79
N TRP A 182 -13.37 -21.25 -1.93
CA TRP A 182 -13.19 -22.31 -2.93
C TRP A 182 -12.34 -23.46 -2.37
N PHE A 183 -11.29 -23.13 -1.59
CA PHE A 183 -10.42 -24.14 -1.00
C PHE A 183 -11.14 -24.97 0.06
N LEU A 184 -12.04 -24.36 0.83
CA LEU A 184 -12.94 -25.06 1.76
C LEU A 184 -13.93 -25.96 1.03
N MET A 185 -14.58 -25.46 -0.02
CA MET A 185 -15.53 -26.24 -0.83
C MET A 185 -14.84 -27.43 -1.49
N PHE A 186 -13.62 -27.23 -1.99
CA PHE A 186 -12.77 -28.29 -2.52
C PHE A 186 -12.43 -29.32 -1.43
N GLY A 187 -11.94 -28.89 -0.26
CA GLY A 187 -11.62 -29.77 0.86
C GLY A 187 -12.83 -30.59 1.35
N MET A 188 -14.00 -29.96 1.46
CA MET A 188 -15.27 -30.63 1.80
C MET A 188 -15.69 -31.64 0.74
N SER A 189 -15.57 -31.30 -0.55
CA SER A 189 -15.86 -32.22 -1.66
C SER A 189 -14.95 -33.46 -1.60
N VAL A 190 -13.65 -33.25 -1.44
CA VAL A 190 -12.65 -34.34 -1.32
C VAL A 190 -12.93 -35.22 -0.10
N TYR A 191 -13.33 -34.62 1.03
CA TYR A 191 -13.71 -35.35 2.24
C TYR A 191 -14.95 -36.22 2.05
N ILE A 192 -16.02 -35.68 1.46
CA ILE A 192 -17.24 -36.43 1.20
C ILE A 192 -16.97 -37.58 0.22
N LEU A 193 -16.20 -37.32 -0.86
CA LEU A 193 -15.80 -38.34 -1.82
C LEU A 193 -14.95 -39.43 -1.18
N ALA A 194 -13.95 -39.08 -0.35
CA ALA A 194 -13.12 -40.06 0.34
C ALA A 194 -13.97 -40.99 1.22
N ASN A 195 -14.95 -40.46 1.95
CA ASN A 195 -15.86 -41.26 2.76
C ASN A 195 -16.82 -42.13 1.93
N LEU A 196 -17.33 -41.61 0.79
CA LEU A 196 -18.15 -42.39 -0.15
C LEU A 196 -17.39 -43.58 -0.73
N PHE A 197 -16.15 -43.36 -1.16
CA PHE A 197 -15.33 -44.44 -1.72
C PHE A 197 -14.98 -45.52 -0.68
N SER A 198 -14.97 -45.22 0.63
CA SER A 198 -14.71 -46.24 1.67
C SER A 198 -15.93 -47.09 2.00
N LEU A 199 -17.14 -46.63 1.67
CA LEU A 199 -18.39 -47.36 1.89
C LEU A 199 -18.59 -48.53 0.90
N GLY A 200 -17.80 -48.58 -0.18
CA GLY A 200 -17.88 -49.61 -1.23
C GLY A 200 -19.08 -49.45 -2.18
N ILE A 201 -18.97 -50.02 -3.39
CA ILE A 201 -19.95 -49.90 -4.49
C ILE A 201 -21.37 -50.37 -4.08
N ARG A 202 -21.46 -51.32 -3.14
CA ARG A 202 -22.72 -51.95 -2.71
C ARG A 202 -23.60 -51.02 -1.85
N ASN A 203 -23.02 -50.08 -1.10
CA ASN A 203 -23.74 -49.12 -0.25
C ASN A 203 -24.08 -47.78 -0.94
N LEU A 204 -23.52 -47.52 -2.13
CA LEU A 204 -23.83 -46.35 -2.98
C LEU A 204 -25.28 -46.37 -3.52
N LYS A 205 -26.01 -47.48 -3.38
CA LYS A 205 -27.44 -47.57 -3.71
C LYS A 205 -28.35 -46.80 -2.72
N ASN A 206 -27.84 -46.41 -1.54
CA ASN A 206 -28.60 -45.66 -0.54
C ASN A 206 -28.86 -44.21 -1.01
N VAL A 207 -30.11 -43.73 -0.90
CA VAL A 207 -30.51 -42.36 -1.25
C VAL A 207 -29.65 -41.31 -0.55
N LYS A 208 -29.28 -41.52 0.73
CA LYS A 208 -28.43 -40.58 1.49
C LYS A 208 -27.02 -40.48 0.92
N ALA A 209 -26.45 -41.58 0.43
CA ALA A 209 -25.14 -41.59 -0.22
C ALA A 209 -25.17 -40.90 -1.59
N LYS A 210 -26.28 -41.05 -2.34
CA LYS A 210 -26.48 -40.32 -3.61
C LYS A 210 -26.60 -38.81 -3.38
N ILE A 211 -27.33 -38.39 -2.35
CA ILE A 211 -27.42 -36.98 -1.96
C ILE A 211 -26.03 -36.45 -1.60
N ALA A 212 -25.28 -37.14 -0.75
CA ALA A 212 -23.92 -36.74 -0.39
C ALA A 212 -22.99 -36.65 -1.61
N GLY A 213 -23.07 -37.60 -2.55
CA GLY A 213 -22.32 -37.56 -3.81
C GLY A 213 -22.69 -36.37 -4.69
N ALA A 214 -23.98 -36.09 -4.85
CA ALA A 214 -24.46 -34.92 -5.57
C ALA A 214 -24.00 -33.62 -4.89
N THR A 215 -24.03 -33.55 -3.56
CA THR A 215 -23.50 -32.40 -2.79
C THR A 215 -22.00 -32.23 -3.04
N ALA A 216 -21.20 -33.30 -3.04
CA ALA A 216 -19.76 -33.20 -3.31
C ALA A 216 -19.46 -32.67 -4.71
N ILE A 217 -20.23 -33.11 -5.72
CA ILE A 217 -20.11 -32.61 -7.10
C ILE A 217 -20.50 -31.13 -7.18
N LEU A 218 -21.62 -30.74 -6.54
CA LEU A 218 -22.06 -29.34 -6.49
C LEU A 218 -21.03 -28.44 -5.79
N LEU A 219 -20.41 -28.91 -4.70
CA LEU A 219 -19.33 -28.19 -4.01
C LEU A 219 -18.10 -28.03 -4.92
N PHE A 220 -17.75 -29.05 -5.69
CA PHE A 220 -16.65 -28.97 -6.64
C PHE A 220 -16.94 -27.97 -7.78
N ILE A 221 -18.13 -28.07 -8.40
CA ILE A 221 -18.56 -27.15 -9.47
C ILE A 221 -18.63 -25.71 -8.95
N GLY A 222 -19.17 -25.50 -7.74
CA GLY A 222 -19.24 -24.19 -7.11
C GLY A 222 -17.89 -23.60 -6.70
N ALA A 223 -16.87 -24.43 -6.49
CA ALA A 223 -15.50 -23.97 -6.22
C ALA A 223 -14.83 -23.37 -7.46
N ILE A 224 -15.17 -23.82 -8.68
CA ILE A 224 -14.55 -23.35 -9.93
C ILE A 224 -14.70 -21.83 -10.16
N PRO A 225 -15.90 -21.23 -10.13
CA PRO A 225 -16.04 -19.79 -10.34
C PRO A 225 -15.34 -18.97 -9.24
N LEU A 226 -15.36 -19.43 -7.99
CA LEU A 226 -14.63 -18.79 -6.88
C LEU A 226 -13.11 -18.86 -7.08
N ALA A 227 -12.59 -20.00 -7.56
CA ALA A 227 -11.19 -20.17 -7.90
C ALA A 227 -10.78 -19.23 -9.05
N ALA A 228 -11.58 -19.17 -10.12
CA ALA A 228 -11.37 -18.27 -11.25
C ALA A 228 -11.37 -16.80 -10.82
N PHE A 229 -12.31 -16.40 -9.95
CA PHE A 229 -12.34 -15.05 -9.38
C PHE A 229 -11.07 -14.80 -8.56
N SER A 230 -10.71 -15.68 -7.62
CA SER A 230 -9.53 -15.55 -6.76
C SER A 230 -8.16 -15.53 -7.48
N SER A 231 -8.13 -15.91 -8.77
CA SER A 231 -6.92 -15.95 -9.60
C SER A 231 -6.45 -14.58 -10.09
N ARG A 232 -7.26 -13.53 -9.90
CA ARG A 232 -6.90 -12.14 -10.18
C ARG A 232 -6.38 -11.47 -8.91
N PRO A 233 -5.47 -10.48 -9.02
CA PRO A 233 -5.06 -9.70 -7.85
C PRO A 233 -6.24 -8.86 -7.35
N HIS A 234 -6.50 -8.91 -6.04
CA HIS A 234 -7.52 -8.09 -5.39
C HIS A 234 -6.94 -7.22 -4.29
N SER A 235 -5.76 -7.58 -3.79
CA SER A 235 -4.99 -6.77 -2.89
C SER A 235 -4.55 -5.50 -3.60
N GLN A 236 -4.83 -4.37 -2.96
CA GLN A 236 -4.34 -3.08 -3.44
C GLN A 236 -2.83 -3.10 -3.66
N GLY A 237 -2.09 -3.89 -2.87
CA GLY A 237 -0.65 -3.94 -2.98
C GLY A 237 -0.07 -4.75 -4.12
N ILE A 238 -0.74 -5.84 -4.52
CA ILE A 238 -0.35 -6.56 -5.73
C ILE A 238 -0.74 -5.75 -6.97
N ILE A 239 -1.93 -5.14 -6.97
CA ILE A 239 -2.36 -4.23 -8.05
C ILE A 239 -1.37 -3.08 -8.17
N TRP A 240 -0.96 -2.51 -7.05
CA TRP A 240 0.06 -1.48 -6.95
C TRP A 240 1.37 -1.91 -7.58
N GLN A 241 1.91 -3.08 -7.21
CA GLN A 241 3.20 -3.53 -7.73
C GLN A 241 3.16 -3.73 -9.24
N LEU A 242 2.08 -4.33 -9.74
CA LEU A 242 1.88 -4.55 -11.17
C LEU A 242 1.79 -3.23 -11.96
N ASN A 243 1.10 -2.22 -11.39
CA ASN A 243 1.00 -0.90 -12.01
C ASN A 243 2.34 -0.15 -11.95
N ASN A 244 3.08 -0.26 -10.85
CA ASN A 244 4.37 0.40 -10.68
C ASN A 244 5.39 -0.09 -11.72
N ASP A 245 5.43 -1.40 -11.98
CA ASP A 245 6.31 -1.99 -13.01
C ASP A 245 6.00 -1.45 -14.42
N LEU A 246 4.72 -1.22 -14.74
CA LEU A 246 4.31 -0.63 -16.02
C LEU A 246 4.77 0.82 -16.13
N TRP A 247 4.46 1.64 -15.13
CA TRP A 247 4.81 3.07 -15.10
C TRP A 247 6.31 3.30 -15.13
N ARG A 248 7.12 2.44 -14.50
CA ARG A 248 8.57 2.61 -14.44
C ARG A 248 9.21 2.69 -15.82
N ASN A 249 8.78 1.84 -16.76
CA ASN A 249 9.31 1.86 -18.13
C ASN A 249 8.93 3.15 -18.87
N GLU A 250 7.69 3.61 -18.70
CA GLU A 250 7.22 4.85 -19.32
C GLU A 250 7.97 6.08 -18.78
N ILE A 251 8.17 6.14 -17.46
CA ILE A 251 8.90 7.22 -16.81
C ILE A 251 10.37 7.26 -17.26
N LEU A 252 11.01 6.10 -17.42
CA LEU A 252 12.38 6.02 -17.93
C LEU A 252 12.49 6.57 -19.36
N GLU A 253 11.52 6.30 -20.22
CA GLU A 253 11.50 6.88 -21.57
C GLU A 253 11.25 8.39 -21.54
N GLN A 254 10.34 8.87 -20.67
CA GLN A 254 10.11 10.31 -20.47
C GLN A 254 11.38 11.03 -20.00
N ALA A 255 12.14 10.44 -19.09
CA ALA A 255 13.38 11.04 -18.58
C ALA A 255 14.45 11.22 -19.68
N LYS A 256 14.47 10.35 -20.70
CA LYS A 256 15.39 10.40 -21.83
C LYS A 256 15.06 11.51 -22.84
N GLU A 257 13.89 12.13 -22.75
CA GLU A 257 13.52 13.27 -23.61
C GLU A 257 14.52 14.41 -23.44
N LYS A 258 14.87 15.07 -24.55
CA LYS A 258 15.87 16.13 -24.53
C LYS A 258 15.38 17.30 -23.68
N PRO A 259 16.23 17.90 -22.83
CA PRO A 259 15.87 19.11 -22.13
C PRO A 259 15.64 20.22 -23.15
N GLU A 260 14.53 20.93 -23.00
CA GLU A 260 14.25 22.15 -23.75
C GLU A 260 14.64 23.38 -22.91
N SER A 261 14.85 24.52 -23.57
CA SER A 261 15.20 25.76 -22.88
C SER A 261 14.12 26.18 -21.90
N GLU A 262 14.51 26.46 -20.66
CA GLU A 262 13.61 27.05 -19.67
C GLU A 262 13.05 28.37 -20.16
N TYR A 263 11.76 28.57 -19.93
CA TYR A 263 11.04 29.75 -20.38
C TYR A 263 9.96 30.11 -19.37
N CYS A 264 9.87 31.38 -18.96
CA CYS A 264 8.87 31.86 -18.02
C CYS A 264 8.33 33.23 -18.48
N ASN A 265 7.00 33.41 -18.44
CA ASN A 265 6.35 34.68 -18.78
C ASN A 265 5.41 35.10 -17.63
N GLY A 266 5.88 36.05 -16.82
CA GLY A 266 5.19 36.56 -15.64
C GLY A 266 5.71 35.98 -14.33
N GLU A 267 4.99 36.27 -13.25
CA GLU A 267 5.26 35.83 -11.88
C GLU A 267 3.97 35.34 -11.23
N ILE A 268 3.97 34.13 -10.64
CA ILE A 268 2.84 33.67 -9.82
C ILE A 268 2.78 34.51 -8.55
N LYS A 269 1.61 35.09 -8.26
CA LYS A 269 1.33 35.76 -6.99
C LYS A 269 0.48 34.90 -6.06
N SER A 270 -0.47 34.15 -6.60
CA SER A 270 -1.34 33.29 -5.80
C SER A 270 -1.66 31.97 -6.51
N LEU A 271 -1.88 30.92 -5.71
CA LEU A 271 -2.41 29.63 -6.13
C LEU A 271 -3.51 29.20 -5.16
N GLN A 272 -4.72 29.05 -5.65
CA GLN A 272 -5.83 28.43 -4.93
C GLN A 272 -6.09 27.04 -5.48
N LEU A 273 -6.14 26.04 -4.60
CA LEU A 273 -6.39 24.65 -4.92
C LEU A 273 -7.63 24.17 -4.18
N GLU A 274 -8.56 23.57 -4.92
CA GLU A 274 -9.73 22.91 -4.37
C GLU A 274 -9.68 21.42 -4.74
N LEU A 275 -9.27 20.58 -3.78
CA LEU A 275 -9.15 19.14 -3.96
C LEU A 275 -10.53 18.50 -3.89
N GLU A 276 -10.94 17.85 -4.98
CA GLU A 276 -12.24 17.20 -5.06
C GLU A 276 -12.28 15.88 -4.29
N ARG A 277 -13.50 15.44 -4.00
CA ARG A 277 -13.77 14.14 -3.39
C ARG A 277 -13.63 13.01 -4.42
N SER A 278 -12.38 12.66 -4.72
CA SER A 278 -12.02 11.58 -5.63
C SER A 278 -11.96 10.21 -4.89
N LYS A 279 -12.23 9.13 -5.63
CA LYS A 279 -12.11 7.73 -5.16
C LYS A 279 -10.96 7.04 -5.89
N GLY A 280 -10.33 6.07 -5.25
CA GLY A 280 -9.25 5.28 -5.84
C GLY A 280 -7.95 6.07 -6.01
N ASP A 281 -7.28 5.76 -7.12
CA ASP A 281 -6.02 6.33 -7.59
C ASP A 281 -6.20 7.63 -8.40
N LEU A 282 -7.43 8.14 -8.47
CA LEU A 282 -7.74 9.36 -9.20
C LEU A 282 -7.43 10.59 -8.35
N LEU A 283 -6.74 11.55 -8.94
CA LEU A 283 -6.60 12.90 -8.43
C LEU A 283 -7.47 13.84 -9.28
N GLU A 284 -8.34 14.59 -8.62
CA GLU A 284 -9.20 15.60 -9.23
C GLU A 284 -9.13 16.86 -8.37
N TYR A 285 -8.91 18.00 -9.01
CA TYR A 285 -8.89 19.29 -8.35
C TYR A 285 -9.16 20.43 -9.32
N TYR A 286 -9.64 21.53 -8.76
CA TYR A 286 -9.68 22.83 -9.41
C TYR A 286 -8.49 23.67 -8.94
N ALA A 287 -7.80 24.32 -9.87
CA ALA A 287 -6.70 25.24 -9.59
C ALA A 287 -7.02 26.61 -10.16
N LYS A 288 -6.80 27.64 -9.35
CA LYS A 288 -6.91 29.05 -9.74
C LYS A 288 -5.59 29.75 -9.46
N ILE A 289 -5.04 30.40 -10.48
CA ILE A 289 -3.68 30.92 -10.48
C ILE A 289 -3.71 32.39 -10.88
N ASP A 290 -3.17 33.26 -10.02
CA ASP A 290 -2.93 34.66 -10.37
C ASP A 290 -1.49 34.84 -10.86
N VAL A 291 -1.33 35.27 -12.11
CA VAL A 291 -0.04 35.60 -12.72
C VAL A 291 0.02 37.09 -13.01
N HIS A 292 1.10 37.75 -12.59
CA HIS A 292 1.35 39.17 -12.83
C HIS A 292 2.52 39.36 -13.81
N ASN A 293 2.71 40.59 -14.30
CA ASN A 293 3.80 40.98 -15.20
C ASN A 293 3.85 40.19 -16.52
N VAL A 294 2.71 39.76 -17.02
CA VAL A 294 2.59 38.98 -18.26
C VAL A 294 2.86 39.85 -19.48
N LYS A 295 3.72 39.37 -20.39
CA LYS A 295 4.13 40.02 -21.65
C LYS A 295 3.41 39.41 -22.86
N GLU A 296 3.51 40.06 -24.03
CA GLU A 296 2.98 39.59 -25.34
C GLU A 296 3.77 38.39 -25.90
N GLN A 297 3.92 37.33 -25.11
CA GLN A 297 4.53 36.08 -25.49
C GLN A 297 3.65 34.93 -24.96
N PRO A 298 3.70 33.72 -25.54
CA PRO A 298 2.93 32.60 -25.03
C PRO A 298 3.19 32.38 -23.54
N MET A 299 2.17 32.05 -22.76
CA MET A 299 2.36 31.64 -21.38
C MET A 299 2.41 30.12 -21.32
N VAL A 300 3.40 29.58 -20.62
CA VAL A 300 3.56 28.13 -20.46
C VAL A 300 3.42 27.78 -18.99
N LEU A 301 2.59 26.79 -18.69
CA LEU A 301 2.49 26.16 -17.38
C LEU A 301 2.98 24.71 -17.50
N THR A 302 3.85 24.29 -16.60
CA THR A 302 4.26 22.89 -16.47
C THR A 302 3.31 22.17 -15.52
N LEU A 303 2.71 21.09 -15.99
CA LEU A 303 1.85 20.17 -15.24
C LEU A 303 2.20 18.76 -15.70
N TYR A 304 2.38 17.80 -14.79
CA TYR A 304 2.79 16.45 -15.19
C TYR A 304 1.81 15.81 -16.20
N ARG A 305 2.33 15.21 -17.27
CA ARG A 305 1.55 14.75 -18.44
C ARG A 305 0.44 13.75 -18.16
N SER A 306 0.50 12.99 -17.06
CA SER A 306 -0.59 12.07 -16.68
C SER A 306 -1.81 12.78 -16.08
N LEU A 307 -1.66 14.05 -15.71
CA LEU A 307 -2.74 14.93 -15.27
C LEU A 307 -3.34 15.64 -16.48
N GLY A 308 -4.56 15.24 -16.82
CA GLY A 308 -5.34 15.80 -17.92
C GLY A 308 -6.02 17.09 -17.52
N VAL A 309 -6.06 18.05 -18.44
CA VAL A 309 -6.76 19.32 -18.30
C VAL A 309 -8.12 19.20 -18.96
N ARG A 310 -9.20 19.37 -18.18
CA ARG A 310 -10.58 19.23 -18.66
C ARG A 310 -11.10 20.53 -19.29
N ASP A 311 -10.86 21.64 -18.59
CA ASP A 311 -11.23 22.97 -19.02
C ASP A 311 -10.24 24.00 -18.47
N VAL A 312 -10.12 25.09 -19.21
CA VAL A 312 -9.31 26.25 -18.86
C VAL A 312 -10.17 27.49 -19.01
N LYS A 313 -10.13 28.38 -18.02
CA LYS A 313 -10.67 29.73 -18.13
C LYS A 313 -9.56 30.74 -17.90
N VAL A 314 -9.58 31.82 -18.68
CA VAL A 314 -8.67 32.95 -18.53
C VAL A 314 -9.51 34.19 -18.24
N ASN A 315 -9.27 34.83 -17.09
CA ASN A 315 -10.04 35.97 -16.60
C ASN A 315 -11.56 35.69 -16.58
N GLY A 316 -11.95 34.48 -16.16
CA GLY A 316 -13.35 34.03 -16.08
C GLY A 316 -14.00 33.61 -17.41
N ILE A 317 -13.29 33.71 -18.54
CA ILE A 317 -13.79 33.35 -19.88
C ILE A 317 -13.23 32.00 -20.29
N GLU A 318 -14.08 31.09 -20.79
CA GLU A 318 -13.63 29.81 -21.35
C GLU A 318 -12.59 30.00 -22.45
N TYR A 319 -11.47 29.29 -22.32
CA TYR A 319 -10.32 29.41 -23.20
C TYR A 319 -10.04 28.06 -23.85
N ASN A 320 -10.46 27.90 -25.11
CA ASN A 320 -10.37 26.64 -25.85
C ASN A 320 -9.11 26.53 -26.74
N GLU A 321 -8.30 27.58 -26.82
CA GLU A 321 -7.15 27.65 -27.74
C GLU A 321 -5.82 27.15 -27.12
N PHE A 322 -5.87 26.56 -25.92
CA PHE A 322 -4.66 26.07 -25.28
C PHE A 322 -4.12 24.82 -25.97
N VAL A 323 -2.80 24.67 -26.00
CA VAL A 323 -2.13 23.49 -26.54
C VAL A 323 -1.51 22.69 -25.40
N ARG A 324 -1.72 21.38 -25.41
CA ARG A 324 -1.05 20.44 -24.50
C ARG A 324 0.08 19.74 -25.25
N GLU A 325 1.30 19.93 -24.80
CA GLU A 325 2.49 19.28 -25.36
C GLU A 325 3.30 18.63 -24.23
N GLY A 326 3.18 17.31 -24.09
CA GLY A 326 3.82 16.57 -22.98
C GLY A 326 3.41 17.14 -21.62
N ASP A 327 4.41 17.62 -20.87
CA ASP A 327 4.22 18.23 -19.54
C ASP A 327 3.82 19.72 -19.59
N TRP A 328 3.66 20.33 -20.78
CA TRP A 328 3.38 21.76 -20.90
C TRP A 328 1.95 22.06 -21.35
N ILE A 329 1.36 23.10 -20.74
CA ILE A 329 0.10 23.74 -21.13
C ILE A 329 0.49 25.11 -21.69
N ILE A 330 0.18 25.36 -22.96
CA ILE A 330 0.59 26.57 -23.66
C ILE A 330 -0.65 27.41 -23.94
N LEU A 331 -0.71 28.59 -23.32
CA LEU A 331 -1.72 29.61 -23.57
C LEU A 331 -1.19 30.61 -24.59
N GLN A 332 -1.85 30.69 -25.74
CA GLN A 332 -1.49 31.60 -26.82
C GLN A 332 -2.06 33.00 -26.56
N ASN A 333 -1.30 34.04 -26.87
CA ASN A 333 -1.75 35.43 -26.77
C ASN A 333 -2.39 35.80 -25.40
N PRO A 334 -1.67 35.64 -24.27
CA PRO A 334 -2.24 35.97 -22.96
C PRO A 334 -2.52 37.47 -22.83
N THR A 335 -3.50 37.83 -22.00
CA THR A 335 -3.78 39.24 -21.68
C THR A 335 -2.57 39.88 -21.00
N LEU A 336 -2.20 41.09 -21.39
CA LEU A 336 -1.07 41.82 -20.81
C LEU A 336 -1.32 42.20 -19.34
N GLY A 337 -0.28 42.11 -18.52
CA GLY A 337 -0.32 42.54 -17.12
C GLY A 337 -0.74 41.43 -16.16
N ARG A 338 -1.96 41.50 -15.62
CA ARG A 338 -2.51 40.52 -14.68
C ARG A 338 -3.43 39.54 -15.40
N VAL A 339 -3.19 38.26 -15.19
CA VAL A 339 -3.96 37.16 -15.75
C VAL A 339 -4.37 36.22 -14.63
N GLU A 340 -5.66 35.92 -14.57
CA GLU A 340 -6.21 34.87 -13.72
C GLU A 340 -6.48 33.64 -14.59
N ILE A 341 -5.97 32.48 -14.17
CA ILE A 341 -6.10 31.21 -14.91
C ILE A 341 -6.79 30.22 -14.00
N GLU A 342 -7.87 29.64 -14.49
CA GLU A 342 -8.61 28.58 -13.80
C GLU A 342 -8.50 27.30 -14.60
N ILE A 343 -8.17 26.18 -13.94
CA ILE A 343 -7.94 24.89 -14.58
C ILE A 343 -8.57 23.78 -13.74
N ASN A 344 -9.41 22.97 -14.38
CA ASN A 344 -9.83 21.69 -13.79
C ASN A 344 -8.93 20.57 -14.28
N VAL A 345 -8.38 19.83 -13.33
CA VAL A 345 -7.41 18.79 -13.57
C VAL A 345 -7.93 17.46 -13.08
N SER A 346 -7.71 16.42 -13.88
CA SER A 346 -8.01 15.05 -13.53
C SER A 346 -6.99 14.08 -14.12
N GLY A 347 -6.47 13.18 -13.30
CA GLY A 347 -5.57 12.15 -13.80
C GLY A 347 -5.21 11.12 -12.75
N ARG A 348 -4.51 10.09 -13.21
CA ARG A 348 -3.90 9.07 -12.35
C ARG A 348 -2.42 9.32 -12.28
N LEU A 349 -1.85 9.18 -11.08
CA LEU A 349 -0.43 9.44 -10.85
C LEU A 349 0.36 8.14 -10.74
N PRO A 350 1.56 8.08 -11.32
CA PRO A 350 2.49 7.00 -11.05
C PRO A 350 2.95 7.08 -9.61
N TYR A 351 2.81 5.98 -8.89
CA TYR A 351 3.19 5.89 -7.49
C TYR A 351 4.66 6.23 -7.23
N LEU A 352 5.53 5.89 -8.17
CA LEU A 352 6.97 6.17 -8.10
C LEU A 352 7.26 7.66 -7.86
N LEU A 353 6.40 8.53 -8.38
CA LEU A 353 6.57 9.98 -8.29
C LEU A 353 5.72 10.55 -7.15
N GLY A 354 4.50 10.03 -6.92
CA GLY A 354 3.60 10.47 -5.86
C GLY A 354 2.51 9.45 -5.55
N GLU A 355 2.09 9.35 -4.29
CA GLU A 355 1.12 8.34 -3.84
C GLU A 355 -0.31 8.89 -3.87
N VAL A 356 -1.20 8.35 -4.71
CA VAL A 356 -2.65 8.61 -4.65
C VAL A 356 -3.38 7.29 -4.56
N THR A 357 -4.12 7.08 -3.48
CA THR A 357 -4.91 5.88 -3.28
C THR A 357 -6.22 6.18 -2.57
N ASP A 358 -7.06 5.14 -2.37
CA ASP A 358 -8.30 5.26 -1.60
C ASP A 358 -8.10 5.80 -0.17
N ARG A 359 -6.89 5.66 0.38
CA ARG A 359 -6.58 6.03 1.78
C ARG A 359 -5.43 7.01 1.94
N THR A 360 -4.56 7.14 0.95
CA THR A 360 -3.35 7.94 1.06
C THR A 360 -3.25 8.94 -0.08
N LEU A 361 -2.69 10.10 0.23
CA LEU A 361 -2.30 11.13 -0.75
C LEU A 361 -0.94 11.65 -0.32
N LEU A 362 0.03 11.70 -1.22
CA LEU A 362 1.32 12.36 -1.01
C LEU A 362 1.66 13.13 -2.28
N LEU A 363 1.49 14.44 -2.20
CA LEU A 363 1.88 15.39 -3.25
C LEU A 363 2.96 16.29 -2.65
N MET A 364 4.21 16.01 -3.03
CA MET A 364 5.38 16.77 -2.60
C MET A 364 5.53 18.06 -3.42
N PRO A 365 5.99 19.16 -2.82
CA PRO A 365 6.02 20.49 -3.43
C PRO A 365 7.09 20.65 -4.53
N ASP A 366 8.01 19.70 -4.67
CA ASP A 366 9.12 19.74 -5.62
C ASP A 366 8.76 19.20 -7.01
N PHE A 367 7.55 18.68 -7.20
CA PHE A 367 7.08 18.10 -8.45
C PHE A 367 5.80 18.81 -8.93
N PRO A 368 5.58 18.99 -10.26
CA PRO A 368 4.45 19.74 -10.80
C PRO A 368 3.15 18.92 -10.79
N TRP A 369 2.69 18.59 -9.59
CA TRP A 369 1.34 18.05 -9.35
C TRP A 369 0.26 19.07 -9.65
N TYR A 370 0.62 20.34 -9.51
CA TYR A 370 -0.20 21.50 -9.79
C TYR A 370 0.49 22.32 -10.88
N PRO A 371 -0.22 23.17 -11.62
CA PRO A 371 0.39 23.94 -12.71
C PRO A 371 1.45 24.91 -12.15
N VAL A 372 2.70 24.73 -12.57
CA VAL A 372 3.84 25.58 -12.22
C VAL A 372 4.15 26.50 -13.39
N LEU A 373 4.35 27.80 -13.13
CA LEU A 373 4.66 28.75 -14.21
C LEU A 373 6.02 28.45 -14.85
N GLY A 374 6.03 28.44 -16.17
CA GLY A 374 7.20 28.23 -16.99
C GLY A 374 7.25 26.85 -17.64
N LYS A 375 8.23 26.71 -18.53
CA LYS A 375 8.55 25.49 -19.27
C LYS A 375 9.70 24.78 -18.55
N HIS A 376 9.37 23.73 -17.83
CA HIS A 376 10.34 22.99 -17.03
C HIS A 376 10.44 21.54 -17.49
N LYS A 377 11.64 20.95 -17.41
CA LYS A 377 11.80 19.50 -17.48
C LYS A 377 11.37 18.92 -16.13
N VAL A 378 10.51 17.91 -16.14
CA VAL A 378 9.89 17.38 -14.91
C VAL A 378 10.70 16.25 -14.28
N ILE A 379 11.34 15.41 -15.11
CA ILE A 379 12.05 14.20 -14.66
C ILE A 379 13.42 14.17 -15.32
N LEU A 380 14.47 13.95 -14.54
CA LEU A 380 15.85 13.82 -15.01
C LEU A 380 16.27 12.34 -15.00
N PRO A 381 16.99 11.87 -16.03
CA PRO A 381 17.53 10.52 -16.05
C PRO A 381 18.74 10.44 -15.12
N LEU A 382 18.80 9.39 -14.31
CA LEU A 382 19.88 9.11 -13.38
C LEU A 382 20.55 7.80 -13.82
N PHE A 383 21.72 7.93 -14.44
CA PHE A 383 22.35 6.86 -15.22
C PHE A 383 21.38 6.24 -16.26
N ALA A 384 21.52 4.96 -16.57
CA ALA A 384 20.74 4.29 -17.62
C ALA A 384 19.44 3.62 -17.12
N TYR A 385 19.22 3.54 -15.80
CA TYR A 385 18.19 2.67 -15.22
C TYR A 385 17.34 3.34 -14.13
N ASP A 386 17.59 4.61 -13.82
CA ASP A 386 16.93 5.31 -12.74
C ASP A 386 16.56 6.75 -13.13
N VAL A 387 15.73 7.39 -12.30
CA VAL A 387 15.20 8.73 -12.54
C VAL A 387 15.09 9.52 -11.25
N VAL A 388 15.14 10.84 -11.35
CA VAL A 388 14.86 11.74 -10.23
C VAL A 388 13.95 12.88 -10.68
N PRO A 389 12.95 13.29 -9.89
CA PRO A 389 12.23 14.55 -10.06
C PRO A 389 13.16 15.74 -10.20
N ASN A 390 12.89 16.61 -11.18
CA ASN A 390 13.55 17.90 -11.22
C ASN A 390 12.98 18.77 -10.10
N ASN A 391 13.84 19.40 -9.30
CA ASN A 391 13.38 20.21 -8.19
C ASN A 391 12.81 21.55 -8.68
N LEU A 392 11.48 21.65 -8.78
CA LEU A 392 10.80 22.88 -9.21
C LEU A 392 10.54 23.89 -8.07
N SER A 393 10.91 23.56 -6.83
CA SER A 393 10.65 24.41 -5.67
C SER A 393 11.64 25.56 -5.47
N LYS A 394 12.56 25.80 -6.41
CA LYS A 394 13.54 26.90 -6.35
C LYS A 394 12.94 28.30 -6.60
N GLY A 395 11.64 28.39 -6.89
CA GLY A 395 10.96 29.67 -7.11
C GLY A 395 10.70 30.45 -5.82
N GLU A 396 10.51 31.77 -5.94
CA GLU A 396 10.10 32.61 -4.80
C GLU A 396 8.77 32.12 -4.18
N PRO A 397 8.62 32.14 -2.84
CA PRO A 397 7.36 31.79 -2.19
C PRO A 397 6.20 32.72 -2.59
N TYR A 398 5.06 32.14 -2.94
CA TYR A 398 3.82 32.86 -3.29
C TYR A 398 2.67 32.45 -2.36
N ASP A 399 1.56 33.18 -2.41
CA ASP A 399 0.39 32.91 -1.57
C ASP A 399 -0.33 31.64 -2.03
N ILE A 400 -0.57 30.69 -1.13
CA ILE A 400 -1.25 29.44 -1.43
C ILE A 400 -2.45 29.26 -0.52
N VAL A 401 -3.61 28.92 -1.11
CA VAL A 401 -4.82 28.49 -0.41
C VAL A 401 -5.16 27.07 -0.85
N ILE A 402 -5.38 26.16 0.09
CA ILE A 402 -5.84 24.80 -0.19
C ILE A 402 -7.15 24.54 0.54
N GLN A 403 -8.18 24.13 -0.21
CA GLN A 403 -9.42 23.60 0.31
C GLN A 403 -9.53 22.12 -0.03
N SER A 404 -9.75 21.26 0.97
CA SER A 404 -9.85 19.81 0.75
C SER A 404 -11.25 19.26 1.02
N HIS A 405 -11.91 18.77 -0.02
CA HIS A 405 -13.17 18.01 0.07
C HIS A 405 -12.96 16.51 0.18
N ARG A 406 -11.72 16.04 -0.03
CA ARG A 406 -11.33 14.63 0.12
C ARG A 406 -11.23 14.20 1.58
N GLY A 407 -11.14 15.15 2.51
CA GLY A 407 -11.07 14.93 3.97
C GLY A 407 -9.95 15.74 4.62
N SER A 408 -9.60 15.38 5.86
CA SER A 408 -8.49 16.01 6.59
C SER A 408 -7.16 15.74 5.90
N ILE A 409 -6.44 16.81 5.56
CA ILE A 409 -5.10 16.76 5.02
C ILE A 409 -4.10 17.37 6.01
N ILE A 410 -2.84 17.01 5.84
CA ILE A 410 -1.69 17.61 6.49
C ILE A 410 -0.90 18.32 5.38
N THR A 411 -0.52 19.56 5.63
CA THR A 411 0.19 20.38 4.65
C THR A 411 1.32 21.13 5.34
N ASN A 412 2.21 21.70 4.54
CA ASN A 412 3.28 22.57 4.98
C ASN A 412 2.84 24.04 5.19
N LEU A 413 1.55 24.33 4.96
CA LEU A 413 0.87 25.61 5.20
C LEU A 413 0.26 25.69 6.61
N SER A 414 -0.15 26.89 7.01
CA SER A 414 -0.85 27.09 8.29
C SER A 414 -2.34 26.76 8.15
N CYS A 415 -2.94 26.17 9.18
CA CYS A 415 -4.37 25.90 9.22
C CYS A 415 -5.12 27.17 9.64
N ASP A 416 -6.07 27.63 8.82
CA ASP A 416 -6.92 28.78 9.15
C ASP A 416 -8.23 28.29 9.79
N MET A 417 -9.00 27.44 9.07
CA MET A 417 -10.20 26.80 9.59
C MET A 417 -10.45 25.41 8.98
N GLY A 418 -10.35 24.35 9.80
CA GLY A 418 -10.87 23.00 9.52
C GLY A 418 -10.31 22.31 8.27
N THR A 419 -10.83 22.67 7.09
CA THR A 419 -10.52 22.11 5.76
C THR A 419 -9.81 23.09 4.83
N GLU A 420 -9.57 24.31 5.28
CA GLU A 420 -8.91 25.38 4.52
C GLU A 420 -7.56 25.75 5.14
N PHE A 421 -6.54 25.80 4.30
CA PHE A 421 -5.15 26.04 4.67
C PHE A 421 -4.58 27.19 3.86
N TYR A 422 -3.84 28.09 4.50
CA TYR A 422 -3.25 29.26 3.87
C TYR A 422 -1.81 29.50 4.33
N GLY A 423 -0.98 30.01 3.43
CA GLY A 423 0.36 30.48 3.75
C GLY A 423 1.20 30.76 2.52
N ARG A 424 2.43 31.25 2.72
CA ARG A 424 3.41 31.42 1.65
C ARG A 424 4.38 30.25 1.59
N ALA A 425 4.51 29.64 0.41
CA ALA A 425 5.46 28.57 0.15
C ALA A 425 5.86 28.55 -1.33
N ALA A 426 6.97 27.89 -1.67
CA ALA A 426 7.36 27.66 -3.07
C ALA A 426 6.49 26.59 -3.77
N GLY A 427 5.73 25.82 -2.98
CA GLY A 427 4.75 24.86 -3.46
C GLY A 427 4.01 24.21 -2.28
N PRO A 428 2.77 23.73 -2.49
CA PRO A 428 2.02 23.07 -1.43
C PRO A 428 2.39 21.60 -1.29
N THR A 429 2.67 21.19 -0.06
CA THR A 429 2.66 19.77 0.33
C THR A 429 1.23 19.36 0.65
N VAL A 430 0.76 18.24 0.12
CA VAL A 430 -0.52 17.63 0.53
C VAL A 430 -0.29 16.19 0.93
N ILE A 431 -0.47 15.91 2.21
CA ILE A 431 -0.41 14.57 2.79
C ILE A 431 -1.81 14.21 3.30
N GLN A 432 -2.32 13.07 2.88
CA GLN A 432 -3.54 12.47 3.42
C GLN A 432 -3.27 11.02 3.79
N GLY A 433 -3.90 10.57 4.85
CA GLY A 433 -3.92 9.17 5.26
C GLY A 433 -3.89 9.01 6.75
N ASP A 434 -3.63 7.80 7.18
CA ASP A 434 -3.45 7.48 8.59
C ASP A 434 -2.05 7.92 9.04
N TYR A 435 -1.92 9.23 9.24
CA TYR A 435 -0.72 9.90 9.70
C TYR A 435 -1.06 10.70 10.96
N LYS A 436 -0.12 10.75 11.89
CA LYS A 436 -0.16 11.64 13.04
C LYS A 436 0.76 12.82 12.81
N SER A 437 0.30 14.01 13.16
CA SER A 437 1.07 15.25 13.07
C SER A 437 1.12 15.98 14.40
N GLY A 438 2.24 16.64 14.69
CA GLY A 438 2.36 17.56 15.82
C GLY A 438 3.65 18.39 15.75
N ASN A 439 3.68 19.48 16.50
CA ASN A 439 4.89 20.30 16.64
C ASN A 439 5.65 19.87 17.91
N ILE A 440 6.87 19.36 17.73
CA ILE A 440 7.75 18.86 18.79
C ILE A 440 9.06 19.65 18.71
N GLU A 441 9.40 20.41 19.75
CA GLU A 441 10.65 21.20 19.80
C GLU A 441 10.83 22.16 18.60
N GLY A 442 9.72 22.68 18.07
CA GLY A 442 9.72 23.55 16.89
C GLY A 442 9.83 22.81 15.55
N ILE A 443 9.74 21.48 15.56
CA ILE A 443 9.72 20.62 14.37
C ILE A 443 8.28 20.18 14.11
N HIS A 444 7.72 20.52 12.95
CA HIS A 444 6.49 19.94 12.46
C HIS A 444 6.75 18.51 12.01
N PHE A 445 6.40 17.56 12.87
CA PHE A 445 6.64 16.15 12.67
C PHE A 445 5.38 15.44 12.18
N VAL A 446 5.52 14.67 11.11
CA VAL A 446 4.46 13.84 10.55
C VAL A 446 5.00 12.44 10.31
N ALA A 447 4.28 11.43 10.80
CA ALA A 447 4.65 10.03 10.61
C ALA A 447 3.41 9.12 10.79
N PRO A 448 3.46 7.87 10.31
CA PRO A 448 2.46 6.88 10.70
C PRO A 448 2.34 6.75 12.22
N PRO A 449 1.16 6.47 12.79
CA PRO A 449 0.95 6.61 14.23
C PRO A 449 1.89 5.79 15.13
N SER A 450 2.21 4.56 14.77
CA SER A 450 3.17 3.70 15.51
C SER A 450 4.58 4.31 15.49
N VAL A 451 5.02 4.75 14.31
CA VAL A 451 6.31 5.41 14.08
C VAL A 451 6.36 6.75 14.80
N TYR A 452 5.29 7.54 14.73
CA TYR A 452 5.18 8.82 15.41
C TYR A 452 5.39 8.66 16.91
N ARG A 453 4.69 7.70 17.53
CA ARG A 453 4.81 7.44 18.98
C ARG A 453 6.21 7.02 19.37
N PHE A 454 6.89 6.29 18.50
CA PHE A 454 8.24 5.81 18.72
C PHE A 454 9.28 6.95 18.65
N TYR A 455 9.22 7.76 17.59
CA TYR A 455 10.26 8.77 17.33
C TYR A 455 10.00 10.13 17.98
N LYS A 456 8.77 10.43 18.44
CA LYS A 456 8.43 11.76 18.99
C LYS A 456 9.37 12.24 20.10
N GLU A 457 9.97 11.34 20.88
CA GLU A 457 10.81 11.71 22.04
C GLU A 457 12.26 12.02 21.62
N ASN A 458 12.68 11.59 20.43
CA ASN A 458 14.06 11.72 19.96
C ASN A 458 14.14 12.44 18.60
N ILE A 459 13.05 13.05 18.15
CA ILE A 459 12.93 13.64 16.81
C ILE A 459 13.89 14.83 16.61
N GLY A 460 14.19 15.58 17.68
CA GLY A 460 15.09 16.74 17.65
C GLY A 460 16.48 16.43 17.13
N MET A 461 17.00 15.22 17.39
CA MET A 461 18.35 14.81 16.97
C MET A 461 18.48 14.64 15.44
N ILE A 462 17.40 14.29 14.74
CA ILE A 462 17.49 13.91 13.32
C ILE A 462 17.81 15.13 12.43
N PRO A 463 17.09 16.26 12.52
CA PRO A 463 17.47 17.49 11.84
C PRO A 463 18.89 17.97 12.12
N GLU A 464 19.35 17.85 13.37
CA GLU A 464 20.69 18.28 13.78
C GLU A 464 21.78 17.45 13.09
N LEU A 465 21.64 16.12 13.10
CA LEU A 465 22.58 15.22 12.42
C LEU A 465 22.60 15.43 10.91
N LEU A 466 21.44 15.60 10.27
CA LEU A 466 21.38 15.84 8.83
C LEU A 466 21.98 17.19 8.44
N MET A 467 21.80 18.23 9.27
CA MET A 467 22.47 19.52 9.08
C MET A 467 23.99 19.39 9.23
N GLU A 468 24.48 18.64 10.21
CA GLU A 468 25.92 18.37 10.39
C GLU A 468 26.51 17.68 9.16
N TYR A 469 25.83 16.64 8.64
CA TYR A 469 26.28 15.91 7.46
C TYR A 469 26.30 16.76 6.22
N ARG A 470 25.28 17.61 6.04
CA ARG A 470 25.22 18.57 4.94
C ARG A 470 26.37 19.57 5.01
N ARG A 471 26.62 20.20 6.17
CA ARG A 471 27.75 21.13 6.35
C ARG A 471 29.09 20.45 6.07
N GLY A 472 29.29 19.23 6.57
CA GLY A 472 30.50 18.48 6.29
C GLY A 472 30.71 18.15 4.81
N PHE A 473 29.63 18.04 4.03
CA PHE A 473 29.69 17.88 2.56
C PHE A 473 30.01 19.22 1.87
N GLU A 474 29.34 20.30 2.27
CA GLU A 474 29.59 21.66 1.77
C GLU A 474 31.04 22.08 1.99
N ASP A 475 31.57 21.87 3.20
CA ASP A 475 32.96 22.17 3.57
C ASP A 475 33.95 21.37 2.71
N ALA A 476 33.65 20.09 2.45
CA ALA A 476 34.51 19.23 1.64
C ALA A 476 34.56 19.67 0.16
N LEU A 477 33.48 20.28 -0.34
CA LEU A 477 33.36 20.73 -1.72
C LEU A 477 33.61 22.24 -1.90
N ALA A 478 33.88 22.97 -0.82
CA ALA A 478 34.05 24.42 -0.82
C ALA A 478 32.85 25.18 -1.43
N ILE A 479 31.64 24.64 -1.28
CA ILE A 479 30.40 25.26 -1.74
C ILE A 479 30.13 26.48 -0.85
N LYS A 480 29.98 27.65 -1.46
CA LYS A 480 29.60 28.85 -0.71
C LYS A 480 28.11 28.79 -0.42
N ALA A 481 27.74 28.83 0.85
CA ALA A 481 26.35 28.97 1.28
C ALA A 481 25.74 30.24 0.64
N ASP A 482 24.82 30.04 -0.29
CA ASP A 482 23.98 31.08 -0.91
C ASP A 482 22.82 31.49 0.02
N HIS A 483 22.15 32.60 -0.30
CA HIS A 483 21.04 33.13 0.51
C HIS A 483 19.76 32.28 0.49
N ASP A 484 19.60 31.37 -0.48
CA ASP A 484 18.44 30.46 -0.58
C ASP A 484 18.56 29.20 0.30
N PHE A 485 19.67 29.06 1.04
CA PHE A 485 19.92 27.88 1.85
C PHE A 485 19.23 27.91 3.22
N CYS A 486 18.67 26.77 3.58
CA CYS A 486 17.98 26.55 4.83
C CYS A 486 18.96 26.43 6.01
N ASP A 487 18.76 27.26 7.04
CA ASP A 487 19.54 27.26 8.30
C ASP A 487 19.16 26.13 9.26
N LYS A 488 17.93 25.60 9.16
CA LYS A 488 17.41 24.53 10.01
C LYS A 488 16.24 23.81 9.37
N TYR A 489 16.28 22.48 9.33
CA TYR A 489 15.11 21.68 9.01
C TYR A 489 14.11 21.70 10.18
N ASN A 490 12.92 22.25 9.95
CA ASN A 490 11.86 22.39 10.95
C ASN A 490 10.56 21.68 10.54
N LYS A 491 10.57 20.98 9.40
CA LYS A 491 9.47 20.13 8.95
C LYS A 491 10.03 18.78 8.57
N MET A 492 9.46 17.72 9.14
CA MET A 492 9.94 16.37 8.94
C MET A 492 8.77 15.41 8.72
N PHE A 493 8.77 14.79 7.55
CA PHE A 493 7.71 13.95 7.04
C PHE A 493 8.26 12.53 6.82
N LEU A 494 7.90 11.59 7.70
CA LEU A 494 8.06 10.16 7.42
C LEU A 494 6.85 9.72 6.62
N VAL A 495 7.04 9.55 5.32
CA VAL A 495 5.99 9.26 4.35
C VAL A 495 6.48 8.15 3.43
N ASN A 496 5.59 7.71 2.55
CA ASN A 496 5.90 6.65 1.60
C ASN A 496 6.75 7.21 0.46
N LEU A 497 8.03 6.90 0.43
CA LEU A 497 8.92 7.41 -0.60
C LEU A 497 9.53 6.25 -1.36
N HIS A 498 9.72 6.44 -2.66
CA HIS A 498 10.51 5.51 -3.45
C HIS A 498 12.00 5.57 -3.06
N GLU A 499 12.49 6.78 -2.72
CA GLU A 499 13.86 7.09 -2.34
C GLU A 499 14.00 7.22 -0.82
N SER A 500 15.18 6.98 -0.27
CA SER A 500 15.38 7.00 1.19
C SER A 500 15.22 8.38 1.83
N ILE A 501 15.56 9.45 1.11
CA ILE A 501 15.51 10.83 1.60
C ILE A 501 15.26 11.79 0.45
N ARG A 502 14.52 12.87 0.73
CA ARG A 502 14.31 14.00 -0.17
C ARG A 502 14.21 15.29 0.62
N ILE A 503 14.80 16.36 0.12
CA ILE A 503 14.88 17.64 0.83
C ILE A 503 14.30 18.75 -0.01
N ASN A 504 13.38 19.49 0.58
CA ASN A 504 12.85 20.70 -0.01
C ASN A 504 12.99 21.87 0.98
N HIS A 505 13.98 22.74 0.76
CA HIS A 505 14.24 23.90 1.61
C HIS A 505 14.37 23.51 3.10
N ASN A 506 13.34 23.74 3.94
CA ASN A 506 13.32 23.40 5.36
C ASN A 506 12.57 22.09 5.69
N GLU A 507 12.17 21.35 4.66
CA GLU A 507 11.35 20.15 4.70
C GLU A 507 12.21 18.92 4.39
N ILE A 508 12.20 17.94 5.30
CA ILE A 508 12.82 16.63 5.08
C ILE A 508 11.71 15.60 4.90
N TYR A 509 11.77 14.85 3.81
CA TYR A 509 10.94 13.68 3.58
C TYR A 509 11.81 12.43 3.68
N LEU A 510 11.39 11.46 4.50
CA LEU A 510 12.07 10.19 4.69
C LEU A 510 11.12 9.04 4.42
N ASP A 511 11.62 7.99 3.76
CA ASP A 511 10.86 6.78 3.50
C ASP A 511 10.59 6.02 4.81
N TYR A 512 9.34 5.96 5.28
CA TYR A 512 9.06 5.35 6.57
C TYR A 512 9.45 3.86 6.64
N ASP A 513 9.55 3.14 5.52
CA ASP A 513 9.94 1.72 5.50
C ASP A 513 11.33 1.51 6.11
N SER A 514 12.25 2.43 5.82
CA SER A 514 13.61 2.45 6.38
C SER A 514 13.63 2.77 7.88
N TRP A 515 12.52 3.30 8.41
CA TRP A 515 12.39 3.80 9.77
C TRP A 515 11.55 2.92 10.69
N LEU A 516 10.94 1.86 10.17
CA LEU A 516 10.27 0.85 11.00
C LEU A 516 11.27 0.20 11.99
N TYR A 517 10.85 0.04 13.26
CA TYR A 517 11.51 -0.74 14.33
C TYR A 517 13.01 -0.44 14.59
N SER A 518 13.37 0.76 15.07
CA SER A 518 14.75 1.07 15.52
C SER A 518 14.83 1.16 17.03
N ASP A 519 15.27 0.10 17.71
CA ASP A 519 15.05 -0.04 19.16
C ASP A 519 15.90 0.85 20.10
N SER A 520 16.61 1.88 19.60
CA SER A 520 17.42 2.78 20.45
C SER A 520 17.83 4.08 19.77
N VAL A 521 18.24 5.07 20.57
CA VAL A 521 18.87 6.33 20.11
C VAL A 521 20.10 6.06 19.22
N ASP A 522 20.93 5.08 19.59
CA ASP A 522 22.07 4.66 18.75
C ASP A 522 21.61 4.09 17.41
N GLY A 523 20.48 3.38 17.40
CA GLY A 523 19.81 2.93 16.19
C GLY A 523 19.39 4.08 15.28
N ILE A 524 18.83 5.16 15.85
CA ILE A 524 18.46 6.39 15.12
C ILE A 524 19.71 7.01 14.49
N ARG A 525 20.78 7.21 15.26
CA ARG A 525 22.04 7.78 14.77
C ARG A 525 22.61 6.95 13.62
N ARG A 526 22.65 5.62 13.76
CA ARG A 526 23.12 4.71 12.72
C ARG A 526 22.26 4.80 11.46
N LYS A 527 20.93 4.95 11.57
CA LYS A 527 20.05 5.19 10.41
C LYS A 527 20.37 6.52 9.73
N CYS A 528 20.57 7.60 10.50
CA CYS A 528 21.01 8.89 9.95
C CYS A 528 22.36 8.79 9.25
N GLU A 529 23.35 8.08 9.83
CA GLU A 529 24.66 7.86 9.20
C GLU A 529 24.53 7.16 7.84
N LEU A 530 23.64 6.18 7.73
CA LEU A 530 23.36 5.49 6.46
C LEU A 530 22.72 6.42 5.40
N LEU A 531 22.05 7.50 5.82
CA LEU A 531 21.48 8.49 4.90
C LEU A 531 22.52 9.52 4.42
N ARG A 532 23.69 9.63 5.05
CA ARG A 532 24.70 10.64 4.70
C ARG A 532 25.10 10.62 3.22
N PRO A 533 25.35 9.47 2.57
CA PRO A 533 25.65 9.44 1.14
C PRO A 533 24.45 9.88 0.29
N ASN A 534 23.24 9.43 0.65
CA ASN A 534 22.02 9.79 -0.09
C ASN A 534 21.72 11.29 0.01
N LEU A 535 21.97 11.89 1.17
CA LEU A 535 21.88 13.33 1.40
C LEU A 535 22.83 14.10 0.47
N ALA A 536 24.09 13.65 0.37
CA ALA A 536 25.08 14.25 -0.53
C ALA A 536 24.65 14.14 -2.01
N PHE A 537 24.19 12.96 -2.44
CA PHE A 537 23.68 12.77 -3.80
C PHE A 537 22.45 13.64 -4.08
N GLU A 538 21.52 13.74 -3.14
CA GLU A 538 20.30 14.54 -3.31
C GLU A 538 20.65 16.03 -3.47
N CYS A 539 21.55 16.55 -2.62
CA CYS A 539 22.05 17.92 -2.74
C CYS A 539 22.75 18.14 -4.09
N PHE A 540 23.60 17.22 -4.50
CA PHE A 540 24.33 17.25 -5.77
C PHE A 540 23.40 17.26 -6.98
N TRP A 541 22.44 16.33 -7.05
CA TRP A 541 21.54 16.21 -8.20
C TRP A 541 20.65 17.43 -8.35
N ARG A 542 20.33 18.12 -7.24
CA ARG A 542 19.53 19.36 -7.26
C ARG A 542 20.33 20.62 -7.55
N THR A 543 21.61 20.68 -7.16
CA THR A 543 22.45 21.88 -7.33
C THR A 543 23.24 21.85 -8.63
N GLY A 544 23.47 20.67 -9.21
CA GLY A 544 24.30 20.50 -10.39
C GLY A 544 25.80 20.68 -10.11
N GLU A 545 26.19 20.82 -8.85
CA GLU A 545 27.59 20.90 -8.45
C GLU A 545 28.17 19.49 -8.38
N TYR A 546 28.75 19.07 -9.51
CA TYR A 546 29.41 17.77 -9.67
C TYR A 546 30.81 17.80 -9.06
N ALA A 547 31.15 16.81 -8.23
CA ALA A 547 32.54 16.45 -7.94
C ALA A 547 32.73 14.94 -8.15
N GLU A 548 33.73 14.60 -8.98
CA GLU A 548 34.23 13.23 -9.23
C GLU A 548 34.73 12.53 -7.97
#